data_AF-A0A3A8N8Y0-F1
#
_entry.id   AF-A0A3A8N8Y0-F1
#
_cell.length_a   1.000
_cell.length_b   1.000
_cell.length_c   1.000
_cell.angle_alpha   90.00
_cell.angle_beta   90.00
_cell.angle_gamma   90.00
#
_symmetry.space_group_name_H-M   'P 1'
#
loop_
_entity.id
_entity.type
_entity.pdbx_description
1 polymer ?
#
loop_
_entity_poly.entity_id
_entity_poly.type
_entity_poly.pdbx_seq_one_letter_code
_entity_poly.pdbx_strand_id
1 'polypeptide(L)' 'MCPLVNTKDLIDAQEVAGLLRLAHPNSVSTYLRRYPDMPRPVLDLGAGRPRLWLKPQMLRWARARQAATTDSRSGG' A
#
# COMPACT_ATOMS: atom_id res chain seq x y z
N MET A 1 13.80 -6.71 18.05
CA MET A 1 12.97 -7.84 17.62
C MET A 1 12.81 -7.77 16.11
N CYS A 2 13.25 -8.80 15.39
CA CYS A 2 13.09 -8.86 13.93
C CYS A 2 11.64 -9.32 13.65
N PRO A 3 10.80 -8.53 12.97
CA PRO A 3 9.45 -8.97 12.66
C PRO A 3 9.52 -10.23 11.80
N LEU A 4 8.78 -11.28 12.19
CA LEU A 4 8.63 -12.49 11.38
C LEU A 4 7.71 -12.15 10.22
N VAL A 5 8.29 -11.91 9.05
CA VAL A 5 7.55 -11.56 7.84
C VAL A 5 7.36 -12.83 7.02
N ASN A 6 6.11 -13.18 6.76
CA ASN A 6 5.81 -14.30 5.85
C ASN A 6 6.06 -13.82 4.41
N THR A 7 7.00 -14.46 3.72
CA THR A 7 7.38 -14.11 2.34
C THR A 7 6.20 -14.23 1.38
N LYS A 8 5.21 -15.08 1.68
CA LYS A 8 3.97 -15.23 0.89
C LYS A 8 3.06 -14.02 0.94
N ASP A 9 3.20 -13.19 1.97
CA ASP A 9 2.42 -11.96 2.15
C ASP A 9 3.12 -10.75 1.54
N LEU A 10 4.32 -10.92 0.97
CA LEU A 10 5.03 -9.86 0.26
C LEU A 10 4.45 -9.70 -1.14
N ILE A 11 4.09 -8.47 -1.48
CA ILE A 11 3.57 -8.06 -2.77
C ILE A 11 4.43 -6.94 -3.34
N ASP A 12 4.61 -6.92 -4.65
CA ASP A 12 5.37 -5.87 -5.34
C ASP A 12 4.52 -4.63 -5.64
N ALA A 13 5.12 -3.64 -6.29
CA ALA A 13 4.41 -2.42 -6.69
C ALA A 13 3.26 -2.67 -7.68
N GLN A 14 3.34 -3.72 -8.49
CA GLN A 14 2.30 -4.06 -9.47
C GLN A 14 1.06 -4.59 -8.78
N GLU A 15 1.24 -5.56 -7.88
CA GLU A 15 0.17 -6.12 -7.04
C GLU A 15 -0.46 -5.04 -6.14
N VAL A 16 0.36 -4.15 -5.56
CA VAL A 16 -0.14 -3.00 -4.81
C VAL A 16 -0.98 -2.08 -5.69
N ALA A 17 -0.54 -1.78 -6.92
CA ALA A 17 -1.32 -0.98 -7.85
C ALA A 17 -2.66 -1.66 -8.18
N GLY A 18 -2.67 -2.98 -8.39
CA GLY A 18 -3.89 -3.76 -8.56
C GLY A 18 -4.85 -3.64 -7.37
N LEU A 19 -4.34 -3.79 -6.14
CA LEU A 19 -5.13 -3.63 -4.91
C LEU A 19 -5.75 -2.23 -4.76
N LEU A 20 -5.00 -1.20 -5.17
CA LEU A 20 -5.43 0.20 -5.10
C LEU A 20 -6.19 0.65 -6.36
N ARG A 21 -6.40 -0.24 -7.33
CA ARG A 21 -6.98 0.05 -8.65
C ARG A 21 -6.28 1.21 -9.37
N LEU A 22 -4.96 1.28 -9.24
CA LEU A 22 -4.11 2.25 -9.92
C LEU A 22 -3.73 1.72 -11.30
N ALA A 23 -3.68 2.62 -12.30
CA ALA A 23 -3.32 2.25 -13.67
C ALA A 23 -1.86 1.79 -13.83
N HIS A 24 -0.95 2.31 -13.00
CA HIS A 24 0.48 2.03 -13.10
C HIS A 24 1.15 1.81 -11.74
N PRO A 25 2.13 0.88 -11.64
CA PRO A 25 2.91 0.66 -10.42
C PRO A 25 3.73 1.90 -10.01
N ASN A 26 4.11 2.76 -10.95
CA ASN A 26 4.79 4.01 -10.65
C ASN A 26 3.93 4.96 -9.81
N SER A 27 2.60 4.92 -9.97
CA SER A 27 1.67 5.72 -9.19
C SER A 27 1.71 5.39 -7.70
N VAL A 28 2.12 4.17 -7.32
CA VAL A 28 2.33 3.78 -5.91
C VAL A 28 3.37 4.70 -5.24
N SER A 29 4.43 5.07 -5.96
CA SER A 29 5.46 5.98 -5.45
C SER A 29 4.92 7.37 -5.17
N THR A 30 4.07 7.87 -6.08
CA THR A 30 3.39 9.16 -5.91
C THR A 30 2.45 9.10 -4.70
N TYR A 31 1.72 8.00 -4.53
CA TYR A 31 0.84 7.79 -3.38
C TYR A 31 1.61 7.74 -2.05
N LEU A 32 2.78 7.09 -2.01
CA LEU A 32 3.64 7.08 -0.82
C LEU A 32 4.10 8.48 -0.40
N ARG A 33 4.32 9.38 -1.36
CA ARG A 33 4.67 10.78 -1.08
C ARG A 33 3.44 11.59 -0.66
N ARG A 34 2.28 11.30 -1.25
CA ARG A 34 1.02 12.00 -0.98
C ARG A 34 0.37 11.61 0.35
N TYR A 35 0.53 10.35 0.77
CA TYR A 35 -0.12 9.79 1.94
C TYR A 35 0.94 9.31 2.94
N PRO A 36 1.22 10.08 4.00
CA PRO A 36 2.20 9.67 5.02
C PRO A 36 1.74 8.43 5.79
N ASP A 37 0.42 8.21 5.88
CA ASP A 37 -0.20 7.07 6.57
C ASP A 37 -0.13 5.76 5.74
N MET A 38 0.32 5.84 4.49
CA MET A 38 0.43 4.69 3.61
C MET A 38 1.57 3.77 4.10
N PRO A 39 1.36 2.44 4.12
CA PRO A 39 2.39 1.51 4.56
C PRO A 39 3.66 1.63 3.73
N ARG A 40 4.79 1.71 4.42
CA ARG A 40 6.12 1.75 3.78
C ARG A 40 6.51 0.36 3.28
N PRO A 41 7.33 0.29 2.21
CA PRO A 41 7.86 -0.99 1.76
C PRO A 41 8.69 -1.62 2.89
N VAL A 42 8.47 -2.91 3.12
CA VAL A 42 9.23 -3.70 4.09
C VAL A 42 10.60 -4.07 3.51
N LEU A 43 10.65 -4.23 2.18
CA LEU A 43 11.89 -4.38 1.44
C LEU A 43 12.01 -3.24 0.43
N ASP A 44 13.04 -2.42 0.60
CA ASP A 44 13.47 -1.46 -0.41
C ASP A 44 14.91 -1.78 -0.81
N LEU A 45 15.08 -2.23 -2.04
CA LEU A 45 16.38 -2.59 -2.59
C LEU A 45 17.06 -1.40 -3.29
N GLY A 46 16.45 -0.21 -3.29
CA GLY A 46 17.00 1.01 -3.87
C GLY A 46 16.58 1.30 -5.31
N ALA A 47 17.23 2.30 -5.92
CA ALA A 47 16.87 2.80 -7.25
C ALA A 47 16.93 1.70 -8.33
N GLY A 48 15.80 1.49 -9.03
CA GLY A 48 15.68 0.51 -10.10
C GLY A 48 15.38 -0.92 -9.65
N ARG A 49 15.20 -1.17 -8.35
CA ARG A 49 14.88 -2.51 -7.82
C ARG A 49 13.45 -2.60 -7.28
N PRO A 50 12.82 -3.79 -7.30
CA PRO A 50 11.46 -3.96 -6.81
C PRO A 50 11.39 -3.69 -5.31
N ARG A 51 10.38 -2.90 -4.93
CA ARG A 51 10.00 -2.67 -3.55
C ARG A 51 8.89 -3.64 -3.18
N LEU A 52 8.94 -4.19 -1.97
CA LEU A 52 7.95 -5.14 -1.49
C LEU A 52 7.20 -4.59 -0.28
N TRP A 53 5.88 -4.75 -0.31
CA TRP A 53 4.96 -4.39 0.76
C TRP A 53 4.35 -5.63 1.36
N LEU A 54 3.90 -5.50 2.61
CA LEU A 54 3.03 -6.50 3.20
C LEU A 54 1.60 -6.30 2.72
N LYS A 55 1.07 -7.28 2.00
CA LYS A 55 -0.32 -7.37 1.59
C LYS A 55 -1.31 -7.08 2.73
N PRO A 56 -1.19 -7.67 3.94
CA PRO A 56 -2.14 -7.38 5.01
C PRO A 56 -2.08 -5.91 5.51
N GLN A 57 -0.93 -5.25 5.46
CA GLN A 57 -0.83 -3.84 5.83
C GLN A 57 -1.49 -2.95 4.78
N MET A 58 -1.23 -3.21 3.49
CA MET A 58 -1.85 -2.47 2.39
C MET A 58 -3.37 -2.63 2.37
N LEU A 59 -3.87 -3.85 2.57
CA LEU A 59 -5.30 -4.11 2.67
C LEU A 59 -5.96 -3.36 3.83
N ARG A 60 -5.31 -3.33 5.00
CA ARG A 60 -5.82 -2.61 6.17
C ARG A 60 -5.91 -1.12 5.91
N TRP A 61 -4.87 -0.52 5.34
CA TRP A 61 -4.85 0.89 4.97
C TRP A 61 -5.92 1.23 3.92
N ALA A 62 -6.04 0.41 2.87
CA ALA A 62 -7.04 0.59 1.83
C ALA A 62 -8.48 0.52 2.39
N ARG A 63 -8.76 -0.42 3.29
CA ARG A 63 -10.05 -0.53 3.99
C ARG A 63 -10.34 0.67 4.87
N ALA A 64 -9.38 1.13 5.66
CA ALA A 64 -9.54 2.31 6.52
C ALA A 64 -9.90 3.56 5.69
N ARG A 65 -9.28 3.70 4.52
CA ARG A 65 -9.53 4.82 3.60
C ARG A 65 -10.92 4.73 2.92
N GLN A 66 -11.37 3.53 2.58
CA GLN A 66 -12.74 3.33 2.08
C GLN A 66 -13.78 3.70 3.14
N ALA A 67 -13.56 3.31 4.40
CA ALA A 67 -14.42 3.69 5.52
C ALA A 67 -14.45 5.22 5.72
N ALA A 68 -13.29 5.89 5.71
CA ALA A 68 -13.21 7.34 5.85
C ALA A 68 -13.89 8.11 4.70
N THR A 69 -13.88 7.55 3.48
CA THR A 69 -14.57 8.18 2.33
C THR A 69 -16.09 7.98 2.40
N THR A 70 -16.55 6.84 2.91
CA THR A 70 -17.99 6.55 3.09
C THR A 70 -18.60 7.38 4.23
N ASP A 71 -17.85 7.62 5.30
CA ASP A 71 -18.29 8.44 6.44
C ASP A 71 -18.66 9.87 6.03
N SER A 72 -17.94 10.45 5.06
CA SER A 72 -18.27 11.77 4.48
C SER A 72 -19.53 11.82 3.59
N ARG A 73 -20.24 10.70 3.38
CA ARG A 73 -21.48 10.63 2.56
C ARG A 73 -22.77 10.42 3.38
N SER A 74 -22.68 10.23 4.69
CA SER A 74 -23.84 10.06 5.57
C SER A 74 -24.01 11.27 6.50
N GLY A 75 -24.28 12.42 5.89
CA GLY A 75 -24.63 13.66 6.58
C GLY A 75 -25.48 14.53 5.67
N GLY A 76 -26.76 14.17 5.55
CA GLY A 76 -27.79 14.89 4.82
C GLY A 76 -29.14 14.63 5.47
#